data_AF-A0A1M7P4P7-F1
#
_entry.id   AF-A0A1M7P4P7-F1
#
_cell.length_a   1.000
_cell.length_b   1.000
_cell.length_c   1.000
_cell.angle_alpha   90.00
_cell.angle_beta   90.00
_cell.angle_gamma   90.00
#
_symmetry.space_group_name_H-M   'P 1'
#
loop_
_entity.id
_entity.type
_entity.pdbx_description
1 polymer ?
#
loop_
_entity_poly.entity_id
_entity_poly.type
_entity_poly.pdbx_seq_one_letter_code
_entity_poly.pdbx_strand_id
1 'polypeptide(L)'
;MQNYKNHRRYYPLHHYVITPLSLITLSLALWILAEAYAAGSDLKPGVFYAMVSLSLFLLPIMSRIYALKTQNRIIRMEMRLRYFQLTGKPFYQLEKKLSLAQIIALRFAGSKELVPLIEKTVRENLPPRQIKKAIKDWQGDYLRV
;
A
#
# COMPACT_ATOMS: atom_id res chain seq x y z
N MET A 1 3.07 0.36 20.90
CA MET A 1 3.04 -0.99 20.28
C MET A 1 1.99 -1.04 19.17
N GLN A 2 2.33 -1.59 18.01
CA GLN A 2 1.38 -1.83 16.92
C GLN A 2 0.55 -3.11 17.18
N ASN A 3 -0.72 -3.12 16.80
CA ASN A 3 -1.63 -4.28 16.87
C ASN A 3 -2.70 -4.19 15.76
N TYR A 4 -3.60 -5.18 15.71
CA TYR A 4 -4.69 -5.22 14.73
C TYR A 4 -5.51 -3.91 14.63
N LYS A 5 -5.73 -3.20 15.74
CA LYS A 5 -6.55 -1.98 15.77
C LYS A 5 -5.82 -0.75 15.21
N ASN A 6 -4.50 -0.67 15.32
CA ASN A 6 -3.72 0.54 14.98
C ASN A 6 -2.61 0.33 13.92
N HIS A 7 -2.61 -0.81 13.22
CA HIS A 7 -1.58 -1.12 12.21
C HIS A 7 -1.60 -0.25 10.95
N ARG A 8 -2.67 0.52 10.70
CA ARG A 8 -2.74 1.43 9.56
C ARG A 8 -2.04 2.75 9.92
N ARG A 9 -1.07 3.14 9.12
CA ARG A 9 -0.31 4.38 9.32
C ARG A 9 -0.68 5.42 8.27
N TYR A 10 -0.81 6.66 8.71
CA TYR A 10 -0.92 7.82 7.83
C TYR A 10 0.34 8.66 7.98
N TYR A 11 0.87 9.13 6.85
CA TYR A 11 1.96 10.09 6.84
C TYR A 11 1.39 11.50 6.66
N PRO A 12 1.47 12.38 7.68
CA PRO A 12 0.73 13.64 7.67
C PRO A 12 1.00 14.53 6.48
N LEU A 13 2.27 14.73 6.12
CA LEU A 13 2.67 15.56 4.98
C LEU A 13 2.12 15.03 3.65
N HIS A 14 2.05 13.71 3.47
CA HIS A 14 1.48 13.13 2.26
C HIS A 14 -0.04 13.27 2.27
N HIS A 15 -0.71 12.75 3.30
CA HIS A 15 -2.16 12.55 3.29
C HIS A 15 -2.97 13.81 3.59
N TYR A 16 -2.43 14.73 4.40
CA TYR A 16 -3.14 15.92 4.86
C TYR A 16 -2.60 17.23 4.29
N VAL A 17 -1.47 17.20 3.58
CA VAL A 17 -0.87 18.40 2.96
C VAL A 17 -0.73 18.22 1.45
N ILE A 18 0.17 17.35 0.98
CA ILE A 18 0.52 17.24 -0.44
C ILE A 18 -0.67 16.76 -1.28
N THR A 19 -1.36 15.68 -0.87
CA THR A 19 -2.48 15.14 -1.65
C THR A 19 -3.67 16.12 -1.75
N PRO A 20 -4.14 16.76 -0.66
CA PRO A 20 -5.18 17.77 -0.76
C PRO A 20 -4.73 19.00 -1.56
N LEU A 21 -3.51 19.49 -1.34
CA LEU A 21 -2.99 20.67 -2.03
C LEU A 21 -2.89 20.44 -3.54
N SER A 22 -2.34 19.30 -3.97
CA SER A 22 -2.23 19.00 -5.41
C SER A 22 -3.59 18.83 -6.07
N LEU A 23 -4.60 18.31 -5.34
CA LEU A 23 -5.97 18.23 -5.83
C LEU A 23 -6.59 19.62 -5.98
N ILE A 24 -6.44 20.50 -4.98
CA ILE A 24 -6.93 21.89 -5.05
C ILE A 24 -6.30 22.63 -6.22
N THR A 25 -4.98 22.52 -6.40
CA THR A 25 -4.26 23.16 -7.51
C THR A 25 -4.74 22.65 -8.87
N LEU A 26 -5.00 21.34 -8.99
CA LEU A 26 -5.57 20.76 -10.21
C LEU A 26 -6.99 21.27 -10.48
N SER A 27 -7.85 21.30 -9.46
CA SER A 27 -9.21 21.84 -9.59
C SER A 27 -9.21 23.31 -10.00
N LEU A 28 -8.33 24.14 -9.42
CA LEU A 28 -8.20 25.55 -9.78
C LEU A 28 -7.73 25.73 -11.23
N ALA A 29 -6.73 24.95 -11.66
CA ALA A 29 -6.24 25.00 -13.03
C ALA A 29 -7.31 24.61 -14.05
N LEU A 30 -8.11 23.58 -13.75
CA LEU A 30 -9.24 23.17 -14.60
C LEU A 30 -10.35 24.22 -14.63
N TRP A 31 -10.63 24.88 -13.50
CA TRP A 31 -11.60 25.98 -13.46
C TRP A 31 -11.15 27.17 -14.29
N ILE A 32 -9.89 27.61 -14.17
CA ILE A 32 -9.32 28.69 -15.00
C ILE A 32 -9.40 28.34 -16.49
N LEU A 33 -9.09 27.09 -16.86
CA LEU A 33 -9.20 26.64 -18.25
C LEU A 33 -10.66 26.65 -18.74
N ALA A 34 -11.61 26.25 -17.90
CA ALA A 34 -13.04 26.26 -18.24
C ALA A 34 -13.57 27.70 -18.41
N GLU A 35 -13.15 28.63 -17.56
CA GLU A 35 -13.50 30.05 -17.70
C GLU A 35 -12.90 30.65 -18.97
N ALA A 36 -11.62 30.35 -19.26
CA ALA A 36 -10.97 30.83 -20.47
C ALA A 36 -11.70 30.34 -21.74
N TYR A 37 -12.18 29.09 -21.72
CA TYR A 37 -12.98 28.49 -22.78
C TYR A 37 -14.36 29.16 -22.92
N ALA A 38 -15.07 29.35 -21.82
CA ALA A 38 -16.37 30.01 -21.81
C ALA A 38 -16.30 31.47 -22.31
N ALA A 39 -15.19 32.17 -22.01
CA ALA A 39 -14.95 33.53 -22.46
C ALA A 39 -14.42 33.65 -23.91
N GLY A 40 -14.15 32.53 -24.60
CA GLY A 40 -13.56 32.54 -25.95
C GLY A 40 -12.14 33.13 -25.99
N SER A 41 -11.43 33.11 -24.85
CA SER A 41 -10.10 33.71 -24.67
C SER A 41 -8.96 32.74 -25.00
N ASP A 42 -7.71 33.20 -24.96
CA ASP A 42 -6.55 32.33 -25.20
C ASP A 42 -6.45 31.23 -24.12
N LEU A 43 -6.51 29.97 -24.57
CA LEU A 43 -6.50 28.80 -23.69
C LEU A 43 -5.11 28.39 -23.24
N LYS A 44 -4.05 28.88 -23.89
CA LYS A 44 -2.65 28.43 -23.63
C LYS A 44 -2.27 28.50 -22.15
N PRO A 45 -2.56 29.58 -21.39
CA PRO A 45 -2.22 29.64 -19.97
C PRO A 45 -2.96 28.58 -19.16
N GLY A 46 -4.26 28.40 -19.40
CA GLY A 46 -5.08 27.39 -18.71
C GLY A 46 -4.61 25.97 -18.99
N VAL A 47 -4.25 25.66 -20.24
CA VAL A 47 -3.68 24.36 -20.64
C VAL A 47 -2.34 24.13 -19.95
N PHE A 48 -1.47 25.13 -19.90
CA PHE A 48 -0.18 25.04 -19.20
C PHE A 48 -0.37 24.75 -17.70
N TYR A 49 -1.24 25.50 -17.02
CA TYR A 49 -1.55 25.26 -15.61
C TYR A 49 -2.15 23.88 -15.36
N ALA A 50 -3.03 23.40 -16.25
CA ALA A 50 -3.61 22.06 -16.15
C ALA A 50 -2.55 20.97 -16.29
N MET A 51 -1.61 21.09 -17.24
CA MET A 51 -0.52 20.11 -17.41
C MET A 51 0.42 20.07 -16.20
N VAL A 52 0.81 21.23 -15.68
CA VAL A 52 1.70 21.32 -14.51
C VAL A 52 1.02 20.78 -13.26
N SER A 53 -0.22 21.19 -12.99
CA SER A 53 -0.98 20.72 -11.84
C SER A 53 -1.29 19.22 -11.90
N LEU A 54 -1.61 18.69 -13.08
CA LEU A 54 -1.77 17.24 -13.29
C LEU A 54 -0.46 16.49 -13.00
N SER A 55 0.67 17.03 -13.45
CA SER A 55 1.99 16.45 -13.15
C SER A 55 2.24 16.41 -11.64
N LEU A 56 2.00 17.52 -10.94
CA LEU A 56 2.13 17.60 -9.47
C LEU A 56 1.17 16.67 -8.72
N PHE A 57 -0.03 16.44 -9.26
CA PHE A 57 -0.99 15.50 -8.69
C PHE A 57 -0.56 14.04 -8.86
N LEU A 58 -0.03 13.68 -10.03
CA LEU A 58 0.36 12.30 -10.36
C LEU A 58 1.67 11.86 -9.69
N LEU A 59 2.63 12.77 -9.49
CA LEU A 59 3.94 12.46 -8.89
C LEU A 59 3.88 11.72 -7.54
N PRO A 60 3.16 12.21 -6.51
CA PRO A 60 3.07 11.51 -5.22
C PRO A 60 2.37 10.15 -5.35
N ILE A 61 1.39 10.04 -6.24
CA ILE A 61 0.67 8.77 -6.51
C ILE A 61 1.62 7.73 -7.10
N MET A 62 2.38 8.10 -8.12
CA MET A 62 3.36 7.21 -8.75
C MET A 62 4.45 6.78 -7.77
N SER A 63 5.01 7.73 -7.00
CA SER A 63 5.97 7.44 -5.94
C SER A 63 5.42 6.42 -4.93
N ARG A 64 4.15 6.59 -4.52
CA ARG A 64 3.48 5.66 -3.61
C ARG A 64 3.31 4.27 -4.22
N ILE A 65 2.93 4.18 -5.49
CA ILE A 65 2.79 2.90 -6.21
C ILE A 65 4.12 2.17 -6.26
N TYR A 66 5.21 2.85 -6.62
CA TYR A 66 6.55 2.25 -6.69
C TYR A 66 7.02 1.75 -5.33
N ALA A 67 6.86 2.56 -4.28
CA ALA A 67 7.20 2.17 -2.91
C ALA A 67 6.40 0.93 -2.47
N LEU A 68 5.09 0.88 -2.74
CA LEU A 68 4.25 -0.27 -2.41
C LEU A 68 4.66 -1.53 -3.18
N LYS A 69 4.99 -1.42 -4.47
CA LYS A 69 5.48 -2.55 -5.27
C LYS A 69 6.78 -3.11 -4.70
N THR A 70 7.72 -2.25 -4.34
CA THR A 70 9.00 -2.65 -3.72
C THR A 70 8.76 -3.32 -2.35
N GLN A 71 7.94 -2.72 -1.49
CA GLN A 71 7.57 -3.31 -0.20
C GLN A 71 6.93 -4.69 -0.38
N ASN A 72 6.02 -4.87 -1.33
CA ASN A 72 5.38 -6.16 -1.59
C ASN A 72 6.35 -7.24 -2.09
N ARG A 73 7.45 -6.85 -2.77
CA ARG A 73 8.54 -7.77 -3.13
C ARG A 73 9.37 -8.15 -1.91
N ILE A 74 9.71 -7.17 -1.06
CA ILE A 74 10.45 -7.39 0.19
C ILE A 74 9.67 -8.33 1.12
N ILE A 75 8.37 -8.09 1.33
CA ILE A 75 7.52 -8.95 2.18
C ILE A 75 7.51 -10.40 1.67
N ARG A 76 7.45 -10.61 0.35
CA ARG A 76 7.54 -11.97 -0.20
C ARG A 76 8.88 -12.63 0.12
N MET A 77 9.98 -11.89 0.00
CA MET A 77 11.32 -12.41 0.34
C MET A 77 11.47 -12.69 1.83
N GLU A 78 10.99 -11.79 2.69
CA GLU A 78 10.97 -11.98 4.14
C GLU A 78 10.20 -13.24 4.51
N MET A 79 9.00 -13.42 3.96
CA MET A 79 8.17 -14.60 4.24
C MET A 79 8.80 -15.89 3.73
N ARG A 80 9.44 -15.87 2.55
CA ARG A 80 10.22 -17.01 2.04
C ARG A 80 11.36 -17.37 2.99
N LEU A 81 12.12 -16.38 3.45
CA LEU A 81 13.24 -16.58 4.37
C LEU A 81 12.77 -17.11 5.72
N ARG A 82 11.76 -16.48 6.33
CA ARG A 82 11.23 -16.89 7.63
C ARG A 82 10.67 -18.31 7.58
N TYR A 83 9.91 -18.64 6.54
CA TYR A 83 9.39 -20.00 6.37
C TYR A 83 10.52 -21.03 6.20
N PHE A 84 11.55 -20.71 5.40
CA PHE A 84 12.71 -21.58 5.20
C PHE A 84 13.50 -21.77 6.50
N GLN A 85 13.74 -20.72 7.29
CA GLN A 85 14.42 -20.81 8.58
C GLN A 85 13.67 -21.69 9.59
N LEU A 86 12.34 -21.68 9.56
CA LEU A 86 11.51 -22.47 10.49
C LEU A 86 11.33 -23.93 10.06
N THR A 87 11.37 -24.23 8.77
CA THR A 87 10.96 -25.54 8.24
C THR A 87 12.03 -26.26 7.43
N GLY A 88 13.09 -25.57 7.02
CA GLY A 88 14.07 -26.04 6.04
C GLY A 88 13.51 -26.20 4.61
N LYS A 89 12.26 -25.82 4.36
CA LYS A 89 11.57 -26.05 3.08
C LYS A 89 11.33 -24.74 2.32
N PRO A 90 11.32 -24.77 0.97
CA PRO A 90 11.00 -23.59 0.18
C PRO A 90 9.52 -23.19 0.31
N PHE A 91 9.24 -21.89 0.42
CA PHE A 91 7.89 -21.35 0.55
C PHE A 91 7.10 -21.32 -0.78
N TYR A 92 7.75 -21.53 -1.93
CA TYR A 92 7.16 -21.32 -3.26
C TYR A 92 5.85 -22.07 -3.52
N GLN A 93 5.71 -23.28 -2.97
CA GLN A 93 4.48 -24.07 -3.15
C GLN A 93 3.29 -23.46 -2.40
N LEU A 94 3.52 -22.93 -1.20
CA LEU A 94 2.50 -22.26 -0.40
C LEU A 94 2.21 -20.86 -0.94
N GLU A 95 3.23 -20.16 -1.43
CA GLU A 95 3.09 -18.85 -2.05
C GLU A 95 2.10 -18.86 -3.22
N LYS A 96 2.09 -19.92 -4.05
CA LYS A 96 1.14 -20.07 -5.15
C LYS A 96 -0.31 -20.27 -4.69
N LYS A 97 -0.52 -20.75 -3.47
CA LYS A 97 -1.84 -21.00 -2.87
C LYS A 97 -2.36 -19.81 -2.06
N LEU A 98 -1.53 -18.80 -1.85
CA LEU A 98 -1.84 -17.64 -1.02
C LEU A 98 -1.89 -16.38 -1.88
N SER A 99 -2.92 -15.57 -1.69
CA SER A 99 -2.94 -14.21 -2.23
C SER A 99 -1.89 -13.34 -1.55
N LEU A 100 -1.41 -12.30 -2.26
CA LEU A 100 -0.48 -11.32 -1.69
C LEU A 100 -1.03 -10.68 -0.41
N ALA A 101 -2.34 -10.44 -0.32
CA ALA A 101 -2.98 -9.88 0.87
C ALA A 101 -2.92 -10.84 2.07
N GLN A 102 -3.04 -12.15 1.86
CA GLN A 102 -2.87 -13.15 2.90
C GLN A 102 -1.41 -13.22 3.37
N ILE A 103 -0.44 -13.20 2.44
CA ILE A 103 1.00 -13.15 2.77
C ILE A 103 1.32 -11.91 3.61
N ILE A 104 0.80 -10.74 3.23
CA ILE A 104 0.95 -9.49 4.00
C ILE A 104 0.30 -9.58 5.38
N ALA A 105 -0.78 -10.34 5.55
CA ALA A 105 -1.38 -10.56 6.87
C ALA A 105 -0.54 -11.50 7.74
N LEU A 106 -0.03 -12.59 7.16
CA LEU A 106 0.77 -13.60 7.86
C LEU A 106 2.09 -13.05 8.40
N ARG A 107 2.67 -12.03 7.78
CA ARG A 107 3.94 -11.42 8.25
C ARG A 107 3.89 -10.93 9.70
N PHE A 108 2.71 -10.55 10.18
CA PHE A 108 2.54 -10.05 11.54
C PHE A 108 2.56 -11.18 12.59
N ALA A 109 2.55 -12.46 12.17
CA ALA A 109 2.54 -13.59 13.09
C ALA A 109 3.93 -13.86 13.66
N GLY A 110 4.01 -14.25 14.92
CA GLY A 110 5.26 -14.67 15.57
C GLY A 110 5.78 -16.01 15.03
N SER A 111 7.07 -16.28 15.22
CA SER A 111 7.74 -17.47 14.66
C SER A 111 7.10 -18.80 15.09
N LYS A 112 6.59 -18.89 16.33
CA LYS A 112 5.98 -20.12 16.87
C LYS A 112 4.63 -20.46 16.25
N GLU A 113 3.86 -19.45 15.83
CA GLU A 113 2.51 -19.64 15.29
C GLU A 113 2.43 -19.49 13.77
N LEU A 114 3.51 -19.02 13.12
CA LEU A 114 3.54 -18.71 11.70
C LEU A 114 3.21 -19.93 10.81
N VAL A 115 3.90 -21.06 11.02
CA VAL A 115 3.72 -22.26 10.17
C VAL A 115 2.31 -22.84 10.30
N PRO A 116 1.78 -23.11 11.52
CA PRO A 116 0.39 -23.56 11.67
C PRO A 116 -0.64 -22.58 11.10
N LEU A 117 -0.40 -21.27 11.22
CA LEU A 117 -1.31 -20.25 10.69
C LEU A 117 -1.30 -20.21 9.16
N ILE A 118 -0.15 -20.43 8.52
CA ILE A 118 -0.04 -20.57 7.06
C ILE A 118 -0.86 -21.78 6.60
N GLU A 119 -0.68 -22.94 7.21
CA GLU A 119 -1.40 -24.17 6.86
C GLU A 119 -2.91 -24.00 7.03
N LYS A 120 -3.33 -23.41 8.15
CA LYS A 120 -4.73 -23.07 8.40
C LYS A 120 -5.28 -22.14 7.32
N THR A 121 -4.52 -21.11 6.96
CA THR A 121 -4.91 -20.15 5.92
C THR A 121 -5.10 -20.82 4.56
N VAL A 122 -4.21 -21.73 4.19
CA VAL A 122 -4.31 -22.47 2.92
C VAL A 122 -5.49 -23.45 2.94
N ARG A 123 -5.71 -24.15 4.05
CA ARG A 123 -6.79 -25.14 4.18
C ARG A 123 -8.18 -24.50 4.20
N GLU A 124 -8.34 -23.41 4.94
CA GLU A 124 -9.64 -22.77 5.17
C GLU A 124 -9.86 -21.53 4.28
N ASN A 125 -8.90 -21.21 3.42
CA ASN A 125 -8.88 -20.00 2.59
C ASN A 125 -9.21 -18.72 3.39
N LEU A 126 -8.54 -18.54 4.53
CA LEU A 126 -8.88 -17.46 5.46
C LEU A 126 -8.69 -16.08 4.81
N PRO A 127 -9.66 -15.15 4.93
CA PRO A 127 -9.47 -13.79 4.48
C PRO A 127 -8.42 -13.08 5.36
N PRO A 128 -7.65 -12.11 4.80
CA PRO A 128 -6.57 -11.41 5.52
C PRO A 128 -6.97 -10.83 6.88
N ARG A 129 -8.23 -10.41 7.00
CA ARG A 129 -8.79 -9.88 8.25
C ARG A 129 -8.86 -10.94 9.35
N GLN A 130 -9.26 -12.17 9.02
CA GLN A 130 -9.36 -13.27 9.97
C GLN A 130 -7.96 -13.79 10.36
N ILE A 131 -7.03 -13.84 9.41
CA ILE A 131 -5.62 -14.15 9.69
C ILE A 131 -5.08 -13.20 10.77
N LYS A 132 -5.20 -11.88 10.56
CA LYS A 132 -4.72 -10.88 11.53
C LYS A 132 -5.37 -10.99 12.91
N LYS A 133 -6.63 -11.45 12.98
CA LYS A 133 -7.34 -11.67 14.25
C LYS A 133 -6.89 -12.95 14.97
N ALA A 134 -6.36 -13.93 14.23
CA ALA A 134 -5.89 -15.20 14.79
C ALA A 134 -4.46 -15.12 15.37
N ILE A 135 -3.72 -14.06 15.06
CA ILE A 135 -2.35 -13.80 15.55
C ILE A 135 -2.39 -13.50 17.04
N LYS A 136 -1.65 -14.27 17.84
CA LYS A 136 -1.48 -14.05 19.28
C LYS A 136 -0.18 -13.31 19.59
N ASP A 137 0.88 -13.60 18.84
CA ASP A 137 2.19 -12.96 18.97
C ASP A 137 2.40 -11.97 17.81
N TRP A 138 2.00 -10.71 18.03
CA TRP A 138 2.01 -9.69 16.99
C TRP A 138 3.38 -9.05 16.77
N GLN A 139 3.94 -9.26 15.58
CA GLN A 139 5.20 -8.68 15.12
C GLN A 139 4.93 -7.42 14.31
N GLY A 140 5.05 -6.26 14.95
CA GLY A 140 4.73 -4.97 14.33
C GLY A 140 5.68 -4.59 13.19
N ASP A 141 5.12 -4.05 12.10
CA ASP A 141 5.88 -3.48 10.99
C ASP A 141 5.92 -1.95 11.13
N TYR A 142 7.03 -1.46 11.67
CA TYR A 142 7.29 -0.04 11.94
C TYR A 142 8.00 0.68 10.78
N LEU A 143 8.56 -0.08 9.83
CA LEU A 143 9.29 0.44 8.68
C LEU A 143 8.38 0.75 7.49
N ARG A 144 7.12 0.28 7.54
CA ARG A 144 6.10 0.58 6.55
C ARG A 144 5.30 1.83 6.90
N VAL A 145 5.11 2.67 5.88
CA VAL A 145 4.24 3.84 5.86
C VAL A 145 3.06 3.56 4.94
#